data_AF-A0AAW6S9R1-F1
#
_entry.id   AF-A0AAW6S9R1-F1
#
_cell.length_a   1.000
_cell.length_b   1.000
_cell.length_c   1.000
_cell.angle_alpha   90.00
_cell.angle_beta   90.00
_cell.angle_gamma   90.00
#
_symmetry.space_group_name_H-M   'P 1'
#
loop_
_entity.id
_entity.type
_entity.pdbx_description
1 polymer ?
#
loop_
_entity_poly.entity_id
_entity_poly.type
_entity_poly.pdbx_seq_one_letter_code
_entity_poly.pdbx_strand_id
1 'polypeptide(L)'
;MKIKLLVAIFSMGVVINVYAKNIDFCKTIEFDTGDFNYAPIEQASSDSECRNKPVPIQYKGIKDIFNLTSEANPTGGVSYLRWDESNKTYSYDEDELKSTIHDIVKQSGNNKYIEALNPIVKIKFTPKGKGGVVVSDIVFEDKKRKPISIVRDIYFYSQDDYAAVYSSALIKFSQKNEICFLEKVESVFESMNINW
;
A
#
# COMPACT_ATOMS: atom_id res chain seq x y z
N MET A 1 19.23 -52.20 -33.61
CA MET A 1 18.48 -50.95 -33.34
C MET A 1 18.19 -50.87 -31.84
N LYS A 2 18.81 -49.94 -31.12
CA LYS A 2 18.58 -49.71 -29.69
C LYS A 2 17.70 -48.47 -29.55
N ILE A 3 16.44 -48.65 -29.19
CA ILE A 3 15.51 -47.54 -28.89
C ILE A 3 15.83 -47.07 -27.48
N LYS A 4 16.40 -45.86 -27.36
CA LYS A 4 16.57 -45.16 -26.08
C LYS A 4 15.24 -44.50 -25.73
N LEU A 5 14.59 -44.98 -24.67
CA LEU A 5 13.40 -44.37 -24.09
C LEU A 5 13.83 -43.11 -23.31
N LEU A 6 13.49 -41.93 -23.82
CA LEU A 6 13.60 -40.66 -23.10
C LEU A 6 12.39 -40.53 -22.18
N VAL A 7 12.60 -40.67 -20.87
CA VAL A 7 11.59 -40.34 -19.87
C VAL A 7 11.67 -38.83 -19.62
N ALA A 8 10.72 -38.09 -20.21
CA ALA A 8 10.50 -36.69 -19.88
C ALA A 8 9.77 -36.63 -18.52
N ILE A 9 10.49 -36.24 -17.47
CA ILE A 9 9.88 -35.88 -16.19
C ILE A 9 9.24 -34.51 -16.40
N PHE A 10 7.95 -34.50 -16.75
CA PHE A 10 7.12 -33.30 -16.60
C PHE A 10 6.99 -33.03 -15.10
N SER A 11 7.84 -32.15 -14.57
CA SER A 11 7.60 -31.52 -13.27
C SER A 11 6.35 -30.66 -13.41
N MET A 12 5.18 -31.23 -13.08
CA MET A 12 3.99 -30.45 -12.77
C MET A 12 4.32 -29.64 -11.51
N GLY A 13 4.90 -28.45 -11.71
CA GLY A 13 4.84 -27.42 -10.70
C GLY A 13 3.38 -27.14 -10.44
N VAL A 14 2.91 -27.48 -9.24
CA VAL A 14 1.59 -27.08 -8.77
C VAL A 14 1.62 -25.56 -8.70
N VAL A 15 1.11 -24.92 -9.74
CA VAL A 15 0.76 -23.50 -9.70
C VAL A 15 -0.42 -23.46 -8.75
N ILE A 16 -0.16 -23.18 -7.48
CA ILE A 16 -1.23 -22.80 -6.56
C ILE A 16 -1.71 -21.46 -7.12
N ASN A 17 -2.72 -21.51 -8.00
CA ASN A 17 -3.53 -20.35 -8.31
C ASN A 17 -4.19 -19.97 -6.98
N VAL A 18 -3.53 -19.10 -6.24
CA VAL A 18 -4.19 -18.29 -5.22
C VAL A 18 -5.06 -17.35 -6.05
N TYR A 19 -6.25 -17.83 -6.40
CA TYR A 19 -7.23 -16.96 -7.02
C TYR A 19 -7.51 -15.85 -6.04
N ALA A 20 -7.30 -14.62 -6.50
CA ALA A 20 -7.92 -13.41 -5.99
C ALA A 20 -9.30 -13.72 -5.38
N LYS A 21 -9.47 -13.39 -4.10
CA LYS A 21 -10.76 -13.52 -3.42
C LYS A 21 -11.26 -12.13 -3.12
N ASN A 22 -12.42 -11.80 -3.65
CA ASN A 22 -13.11 -10.60 -3.23
C ASN A 22 -13.59 -10.76 -1.79
N ILE A 23 -13.43 -9.71 -1.01
CA ILE A 23 -14.03 -9.58 0.30
C ILE A 23 -14.81 -8.28 0.37
N ASP A 24 -16.02 -8.36 0.90
CA ASP A 24 -16.79 -7.20 1.30
C ASP A 24 -16.51 -6.90 2.77
N PHE A 25 -15.51 -6.06 3.02
CA PHE A 25 -15.06 -5.80 4.37
C PHE A 25 -16.08 -4.94 5.12
N CYS A 26 -16.54 -5.42 6.28
CA CYS A 26 -17.59 -4.78 7.08
C CYS A 26 -18.91 -4.49 6.35
N LYS A 27 -19.17 -5.12 5.19
CA LYS A 27 -20.30 -4.75 4.31
C LYS A 27 -20.23 -3.29 3.83
N THR A 28 -19.04 -2.84 3.45
CA THR A 28 -18.77 -1.43 3.14
C THR A 28 -17.86 -1.24 1.96
N ILE A 29 -16.69 -1.86 2.00
CA ILE A 29 -15.67 -1.71 0.97
C ILE A 29 -15.38 -3.10 0.45
N GLU A 30 -15.69 -3.33 -0.82
CA GLU A 30 -15.29 -4.53 -1.53
C GLU A 30 -13.90 -4.34 -2.11
N PHE A 31 -13.03 -5.32 -1.92
CA PHE A 31 -11.73 -5.36 -2.59
C PHE A 31 -11.26 -6.80 -2.83
N ASP A 32 -10.38 -6.93 -3.82
CA ASP A 32 -9.64 -8.15 -4.08
C ASP A 32 -8.50 -8.27 -3.04
N THR A 33 -8.45 -9.37 -2.29
CA THR A 33 -7.34 -9.62 -1.36
C THR A 33 -6.01 -9.85 -2.06
N GLY A 34 -6.01 -10.04 -3.37
CA GLY A 34 -4.83 -10.31 -4.19
C GLY A 34 -4.08 -11.54 -3.66
N ASP A 35 -2.77 -11.38 -3.49
CA ASP A 35 -1.89 -12.43 -2.98
C ASP A 35 -1.80 -12.48 -1.44
N PHE A 36 -2.54 -11.63 -0.72
CA PHE A 36 -2.52 -11.63 0.74
C PHE A 36 -3.25 -12.86 1.31
N ASN A 37 -2.83 -13.28 2.50
CA ASN A 37 -3.54 -14.33 3.22
C ASN A 37 -4.98 -13.87 3.53
N TYR A 38 -5.94 -14.53 2.89
CA TYR A 38 -7.36 -14.22 3.00
C TYR A 38 -7.94 -14.45 4.41
N ALA A 39 -7.51 -15.52 5.10
CA ALA A 39 -8.09 -15.93 6.38
C ALA A 39 -8.09 -14.84 7.47
N PRO A 40 -6.97 -14.13 7.76
CA PRO A 40 -6.99 -13.05 8.75
C PRO A 40 -7.87 -11.87 8.36
N ILE A 41 -7.98 -11.55 7.06
CA ILE A 41 -8.83 -10.46 6.55
C ILE A 41 -10.31 -10.85 6.73
N GLU A 42 -10.69 -12.07 6.35
CA GLU A 42 -12.04 -12.62 6.53
C GLU A 42 -12.46 -12.65 8.00
N GLN A 43 -11.57 -13.12 8.87
CA GLN A 43 -11.81 -13.15 10.30
C GLN A 43 -12.02 -11.73 10.85
N ALA A 44 -11.18 -10.77 10.46
CA ALA A 44 -11.33 -9.37 10.89
C ALA A 44 -12.62 -8.74 10.36
N SER A 45 -13.03 -9.03 9.13
CA SER A 45 -14.29 -8.54 8.54
C SER A 45 -15.53 -9.07 9.27
N SER A 46 -15.44 -10.27 9.85
CA SER A 46 -16.54 -10.91 10.55
C SER A 46 -16.76 -10.38 11.98
N ASP A 47 -15.86 -9.53 12.49
CA ASP A 47 -15.97 -8.89 13.80
C ASP A 47 -17.05 -7.79 13.76
N SER A 48 -17.93 -7.72 14.76
CA SER A 48 -18.98 -6.69 14.82
C SER A 48 -18.44 -5.26 14.90
N GLU A 49 -17.21 -5.08 15.37
CA GLU A 49 -16.51 -3.80 15.50
C GLU A 49 -15.48 -3.60 14.39
N CYS A 50 -15.54 -4.37 13.30
CA CYS A 50 -14.52 -4.38 12.25
C CYS A 50 -14.22 -2.98 11.66
N ARG A 51 -15.20 -2.05 11.67
CA ARG A 51 -14.99 -0.66 11.23
C ARG A 51 -14.02 0.14 12.10
N ASN A 52 -13.89 -0.24 13.37
CA ASN A 52 -13.05 0.45 14.35
C ASN A 52 -11.72 -0.28 14.59
N LYS A 53 -11.43 -1.34 13.83
CA LYS A 53 -10.24 -2.15 13.97
C LYS A 53 -9.39 -2.11 12.70
N PRO A 54 -8.06 -2.18 12.82
CA PRO A 54 -7.20 -2.29 11.65
C PRO A 54 -7.46 -3.59 10.88
N VAL A 55 -7.31 -3.53 9.55
CA VAL A 55 -7.41 -4.68 8.66
C VAL A 55 -6.03 -5.34 8.54
N PRO A 56 -5.87 -6.60 9.01
CA PRO A 56 -4.57 -7.28 8.96
C PRO A 56 -4.25 -7.79 7.56
N ILE A 57 -3.07 -7.45 7.05
CA ILE A 57 -2.55 -7.95 5.77
C ILE A 57 -1.28 -8.78 5.98
N GLN A 58 -1.21 -9.94 5.33
CA GLN A 58 -0.07 -10.85 5.47
C GLN A 58 0.39 -11.42 4.12
N TYR A 59 1.65 -11.21 3.76
CA TYR A 59 2.24 -11.68 2.51
C TYR A 59 3.67 -12.18 2.72
N LYS A 60 3.93 -13.43 2.33
CA LYS A 60 5.27 -14.08 2.44
C LYS A 60 5.95 -13.89 3.81
N GLY A 61 5.19 -13.96 4.89
CA GLY A 61 5.69 -13.81 6.27
C GLY A 61 5.80 -12.38 6.78
N ILE A 62 5.63 -11.37 5.92
CA ILE A 62 5.48 -9.97 6.30
C ILE A 62 4.04 -9.76 6.79
N LYS A 63 3.88 -9.08 7.91
CA LYS A 63 2.58 -8.73 8.49
C LYS A 63 2.51 -7.23 8.68
N ASP A 64 1.40 -6.65 8.29
CA ASP A 64 1.11 -5.23 8.51
C ASP A 64 -0.40 -5.03 8.63
N ILE A 65 -0.83 -3.77 8.73
CA ILE A 65 -2.23 -3.37 8.81
C ILE A 65 -2.50 -2.19 7.87
N PHE A 66 -3.75 -2.05 7.42
CA PHE A 66 -4.28 -0.77 6.97
C PHE A 66 -5.54 -0.44 7.77
N ASN A 67 -5.92 0.83 7.83
CA ASN A 67 -7.05 1.27 8.63
C ASN A 67 -8.21 1.71 7.74
N LEU A 68 -9.43 1.43 8.18
CA LEU A 68 -10.63 2.07 7.65
C LEU A 68 -10.88 3.37 8.41
N THR A 69 -11.39 4.36 7.70
CA THR A 69 -11.77 5.65 8.27
C THR A 69 -13.04 6.16 7.61
N SER A 70 -13.85 6.88 8.37
CA SER A 70 -15.04 7.59 7.88
C SER A 70 -14.71 8.96 7.28
N GLU A 71 -13.46 9.41 7.37
CA GLU A 71 -13.05 10.70 6.85
C GLU A 71 -12.66 10.56 5.37
N ALA A 72 -13.56 10.97 4.48
CA ALA A 72 -13.31 11.08 3.05
C ALA A 72 -12.36 12.25 2.73
N ASN A 73 -11.11 12.13 3.17
CA ASN A 73 -10.08 13.13 2.92
C ASN A 73 -9.23 12.71 1.72
N PRO A 74 -9.18 13.51 0.64
CA PRO A 74 -8.31 13.24 -0.51
C PRO A 74 -6.82 13.28 -0.16
N THR A 75 -6.39 13.57 1.06
CA THR A 75 -4.98 13.43 1.47
C THR A 75 -4.75 12.25 2.43
N GLY A 76 -5.80 11.52 2.81
CA GLY A 76 -5.70 10.46 3.82
C GLY A 76 -5.22 10.94 5.19
N GLY A 77 -5.26 12.25 5.47
CA GLY A 77 -4.73 12.84 6.70
C GLY A 77 -3.22 13.09 6.69
N VAL A 78 -2.53 12.84 5.58
CA VAL A 78 -1.09 13.11 5.43
C VAL A 78 -0.86 14.62 5.33
N SER A 79 -0.07 15.20 6.24
CA SER A 79 0.06 16.66 6.39
C SER A 79 0.77 17.32 5.21
N TYR A 80 1.78 16.67 4.62
CA TYR A 80 2.54 17.24 3.52
C TYR A 80 1.79 17.21 2.19
N LEU A 81 0.74 16.42 2.04
CA LEU A 81 -0.02 16.32 0.79
C LEU A 81 -1.04 17.44 0.67
N ARG A 82 -1.19 17.96 -0.55
CA ARG A 82 -2.19 18.98 -0.90
C ARG A 82 -3.00 18.54 -2.09
N TRP A 83 -4.32 18.66 -1.96
CA TRP A 83 -5.27 18.45 -3.05
C TRP A 83 -5.74 19.79 -3.58
N ASP A 84 -5.51 20.04 -4.87
CA ASP A 84 -6.09 21.16 -5.59
C ASP A 84 -7.39 20.71 -6.25
N GLU A 85 -8.51 21.10 -5.63
CA GLU A 85 -9.85 20.78 -6.11
C GLU A 85 -10.16 21.41 -7.48
N SER A 86 -9.54 22.56 -7.81
CA SER A 86 -9.79 23.28 -9.06
C SER A 86 -9.12 22.58 -10.24
N ASN A 87 -7.87 22.16 -10.06
CA ASN A 87 -7.09 21.50 -11.10
C ASN A 87 -7.19 19.97 -11.04
N LYS A 88 -7.81 19.42 -9.99
CA LYS A 88 -7.89 17.97 -9.72
C LYS A 88 -6.50 17.33 -9.70
N THR A 89 -5.55 18.01 -9.09
CA THR A 89 -4.15 17.60 -9.02
C THR A 89 -3.64 17.57 -7.60
N TYR A 90 -2.68 16.68 -7.36
CA TYR A 90 -1.96 16.62 -6.11
C TYR A 90 -0.65 17.40 -6.18
N SER A 91 -0.31 18.02 -5.06
CA SER A 91 0.99 18.64 -4.80
C SER A 91 1.42 18.34 -3.37
N TYR A 92 2.53 18.92 -2.93
CA TYR A 92 2.97 18.80 -1.55
C TYR A 92 3.53 20.12 -1.03
N ASP A 93 3.49 20.26 0.30
CA ASP A 93 4.15 21.35 1.02
C ASP A 93 5.55 20.93 1.47
N GLU A 94 6.55 21.74 1.15
CA GLU A 94 7.95 21.43 1.45
C GLU A 94 8.29 21.52 2.95
N ASP A 95 7.63 22.41 3.70
CA ASP A 95 7.91 22.59 5.12
C ASP A 95 7.24 21.50 5.97
N GLU A 96 6.02 21.11 5.60
CA GLU A 96 5.36 19.93 6.17
C GLU A 96 6.11 18.63 5.82
N LEU A 97 6.67 18.53 4.61
CA LEU A 97 7.53 17.41 4.24
C LEU A 97 8.77 17.32 5.13
N LYS A 98 9.44 18.45 5.42
CA LYS A 98 10.58 18.47 6.35
C LYS A 98 10.18 17.99 7.74
N SER A 99 9.03 18.44 8.25
CA SER A 99 8.49 17.97 9.54
C SER A 99 8.20 16.48 9.53
N THR A 100 7.58 15.98 8.45
CA THR A 100 7.31 14.54 8.26
C THR A 100 8.61 13.71 8.28
N ILE A 101 9.64 14.16 7.56
CA ILE A 101 10.96 13.49 7.54
C ILE A 101 11.61 13.50 8.93
N HIS A 102 11.52 14.61 9.65
CA HIS A 102 12.02 14.70 11.02
C HIS A 102 11.33 13.71 11.96
N ASP A 103 10.03 13.53 11.81
CA ASP A 103 9.27 12.55 12.60
C ASP A 103 9.66 11.10 12.24
N ILE A 104 9.88 10.79 10.96
CA ILE A 104 10.42 9.49 10.52
C ILE A 104 11.79 9.21 11.16
N VAL A 105 12.66 10.23 11.26
CA VAL A 105 13.98 10.11 11.92
C VAL A 105 13.84 9.91 13.42
N LYS A 106 12.92 10.63 14.08
CA LYS A 106 12.67 10.52 15.52
C LYS A 106 12.07 9.18 15.93
N GLN A 107 11.19 8.60 15.11
CA GLN A 107 10.57 7.30 15.40
C GLN A 107 11.60 6.19 15.59
N SER A 108 12.73 6.26 14.88
CA SER A 108 13.82 5.30 15.04
C SER A 108 15.17 5.94 14.72
N GLY A 109 16.09 5.97 15.68
CA GLY A 109 17.46 6.49 15.46
C GLY A 109 18.22 5.78 14.33
N ASN A 110 17.79 4.57 13.93
CA ASN A 110 18.33 3.85 12.79
C ASN A 110 17.97 4.49 11.44
N ASN A 111 17.01 5.42 11.41
CA ASN A 111 16.58 6.15 10.21
C ASN A 111 17.42 7.40 9.95
N LYS A 112 18.28 7.83 10.90
CA LYS A 112 19.05 9.07 10.82
C LYS A 112 19.85 9.25 9.53
N TYR A 113 20.24 8.16 8.88
CA TYR A 113 20.95 8.21 7.60
C TYR A 113 20.17 8.93 6.47
N ILE A 114 18.84 9.01 6.54
CA ILE A 114 18.04 9.69 5.52
C ILE A 114 18.20 11.20 5.54
N GLU A 115 18.67 11.80 6.65
CA GLU A 115 18.97 13.24 6.73
C GLU A 115 20.04 13.68 5.73
N ALA A 116 20.91 12.75 5.31
CA ALA A 116 21.96 12.99 4.32
C ALA A 116 21.51 12.72 2.87
N LEU A 117 20.26 12.30 2.66
CA LEU A 117 19.69 11.96 1.36
C LEU A 117 18.79 13.08 0.85
N ASN A 118 18.55 13.08 -0.46
CA ASN A 118 17.63 14.01 -1.11
C ASN A 118 16.23 13.40 -1.19
N PRO A 119 15.21 13.93 -0.50
CA PRO A 119 13.85 13.45 -0.61
C PRO A 119 13.21 13.93 -1.93
N ILE A 120 12.53 13.02 -2.62
CA ILE A 120 11.71 13.29 -3.81
C ILE A 120 10.33 12.71 -3.56
N VAL A 121 9.30 13.56 -3.62
CA VAL A 121 7.91 13.13 -3.52
C VAL A 121 7.38 12.75 -4.90
N LYS A 122 6.78 11.57 -5.02
CA LYS A 122 6.06 11.12 -6.21
C LYS A 122 4.62 10.83 -5.82
N ILE A 123 3.66 11.36 -6.58
CA ILE A 123 2.24 11.19 -6.30
C ILE A 123 1.56 10.64 -7.54
N LYS A 124 0.82 9.54 -7.36
CA LYS A 124 -0.02 8.92 -8.39
C LYS A 124 -1.46 8.98 -7.90
N PHE A 125 -2.36 9.50 -8.72
CA PHE A 125 -3.79 9.49 -8.46
C PHE A 125 -4.51 8.66 -9.51
N THR A 126 -5.34 7.72 -9.05
CA THR A 126 -6.23 6.90 -9.86
C THR A 126 -7.67 7.26 -9.51
N PRO A 127 -8.42 7.97 -10.38
CA PRO A 127 -9.80 8.33 -10.10
C PRO A 127 -10.72 7.09 -10.11
N LYS A 128 -11.69 7.06 -9.20
CA LYS A 128 -12.69 5.99 -9.03
C LYS A 128 -14.05 6.62 -8.79
N GLY A 129 -15.04 6.49 -9.69
CA GLY A 129 -16.42 6.92 -9.44
C GLY A 129 -16.56 8.24 -8.65
N LYS A 130 -16.93 8.14 -7.36
CA LYS A 130 -17.11 9.25 -6.40
C LYS A 130 -15.85 9.60 -5.56
N GLY A 131 -14.66 9.21 -5.97
CA GLY A 131 -13.42 9.41 -5.22
C GLY A 131 -12.21 8.89 -5.97
N GLY A 132 -11.30 8.21 -5.28
CA GLY A 132 -10.13 7.63 -5.92
C GLY A 132 -9.13 7.00 -4.97
N VAL A 133 -8.06 6.48 -5.58
CA VAL A 133 -6.89 5.95 -4.89
C VAL A 133 -5.73 6.87 -5.15
N VAL A 134 -4.95 7.18 -4.14
CA VAL A 134 -3.69 7.88 -4.31
C VAL A 134 -2.59 7.13 -3.61
N VAL A 135 -1.43 7.17 -4.26
CA VAL A 135 -0.17 6.64 -3.77
C VAL A 135 0.80 7.80 -3.71
N SER A 136 1.34 8.08 -2.54
CA SER A 136 2.42 9.04 -2.34
C SER A 136 3.66 8.33 -1.85
N ASP A 137 4.75 8.48 -2.60
CA ASP A 137 6.06 7.98 -2.23
C ASP A 137 6.98 9.14 -1.86
N ILE A 138 7.58 9.09 -0.68
CA ILE A 138 8.79 9.86 -0.37
C ILE A 138 9.99 8.97 -0.66
N VAL A 139 10.66 9.22 -1.79
CA VAL A 139 11.87 8.49 -2.20
C VAL A 139 13.09 9.26 -1.74
N PHE A 140 13.92 8.64 -0.92
CA PHE A 140 15.18 9.20 -0.46
C PHE A 140 16.32 8.75 -1.39
N GLU A 141 16.91 9.69 -2.13
CA GLU A 141 17.94 9.44 -3.14
C GLU A 141 19.33 9.86 -2.64
N ASP A 142 20.38 9.17 -3.12
CA ASP A 142 21.74 9.63 -2.94
C ASP A 142 22.11 10.79 -3.89
N LYS A 143 23.33 11.31 -3.77
CA LYS A 143 23.85 12.40 -4.61
C LYS A 143 23.89 12.08 -6.11
N LYS A 144 23.80 10.80 -6.50
CA LYS A 144 23.76 10.32 -7.89
C LYS A 144 22.33 10.04 -8.36
N ARG A 145 21.31 10.48 -7.61
CA ARG A 145 19.88 10.21 -7.87
C ARG A 145 19.53 8.71 -7.80
N LYS A 146 20.32 7.91 -7.09
CA LYS A 146 20.00 6.51 -6.86
C LYS A 146 19.02 6.40 -5.69
N PRO A 147 17.87 5.73 -5.83
CA PRO A 147 16.93 5.54 -4.73
C PRO A 147 17.53 4.61 -3.67
N ILE A 148 17.50 5.06 -2.41
CA ILE A 148 18.07 4.35 -1.25
C ILE A 148 16.96 3.83 -0.34
N SER A 149 15.96 4.66 -0.04
CA SER A 149 14.83 4.28 0.81
C SER A 149 13.53 4.94 0.35
N ILE A 150 12.41 4.40 0.82
CA ILE A 150 11.07 4.86 0.49
C ILE A 150 10.19 4.80 1.73
N VAL A 151 9.31 5.79 1.86
CA VAL A 151 8.06 5.71 2.64
C VAL A 151 6.92 5.83 1.63
N ARG A 152 5.91 4.99 1.78
CA ARG A 152 4.72 4.98 0.91
C ARG A 152 3.46 5.14 1.74
N ASP A 153 2.68 6.14 1.39
CA ASP A 153 1.32 6.34 1.87
C ASP A 153 0.34 6.00 0.73
N ILE A 154 -0.69 5.23 1.05
CA ILE A 154 -1.74 4.83 0.11
C ILE A 154 -3.08 5.12 0.77
N TYR A 155 -3.96 5.77 0.03
CA TYR A 155 -5.30 6.06 0.51
C TYR A 155 -6.34 5.83 -0.57
N PHE A 156 -7.42 5.17 -0.18
CA PHE A 156 -8.66 5.09 -0.93
C PHE A 156 -9.64 6.03 -0.24
N TYR A 157 -10.36 6.85 -1.00
CA TYR A 157 -11.44 7.68 -0.46
C TYR A 157 -12.63 7.72 -1.43
N SER A 158 -13.82 7.85 -0.87
CA SER A 158 -15.08 8.07 -1.59
C SER A 158 -15.84 9.21 -0.92
N GLN A 159 -16.53 10.04 -1.69
CA GLN A 159 -17.42 11.12 -1.20
C GLN A 159 -18.60 10.62 -0.34
N ASP A 160 -18.80 9.30 -0.22
CA ASP A 160 -19.80 8.69 0.67
C ASP A 160 -19.27 8.47 2.11
N ASP A 161 -18.26 9.24 2.55
CA ASP A 161 -17.63 9.14 3.88
C ASP A 161 -17.01 7.77 4.19
N TYR A 162 -16.41 7.16 3.16
CA TYR A 162 -15.64 5.92 3.29
C TYR A 162 -14.22 6.12 2.79
N ALA A 163 -13.25 5.67 3.58
CA ALA A 163 -11.86 5.69 3.21
C ALA A 163 -11.08 4.54 3.84
N ALA A 164 -9.94 4.22 3.24
CA ALA A 164 -8.94 3.33 3.78
C ALA A 164 -7.58 4.00 3.65
N VAL A 165 -6.70 3.79 4.63
CA VAL A 165 -5.36 4.39 4.68
C VAL A 165 -4.31 3.36 5.08
N TYR A 166 -3.17 3.40 4.41
CA TYR A 166 -1.99 2.61 4.70
C TYR A 166 -0.77 3.52 4.65
N SER A 167 0.11 3.41 5.65
CA SER A 167 1.39 4.13 5.71
C SER A 167 2.48 3.14 6.03
N SER A 168 3.47 3.04 5.16
CA SER A 168 4.60 2.13 5.39
C SER A 168 5.58 2.69 6.41
N ALA A 169 6.31 1.81 7.09
CA ALA A 169 7.59 2.19 7.67
C ALA A 169 8.60 2.61 6.58
N LEU A 170 9.72 3.21 7.00
CA LEU A 170 10.86 3.46 6.11
C LEU A 170 11.47 2.14 5.64
N ILE A 171 11.46 1.91 4.32
CA ILE A 171 11.96 0.67 3.70
C ILE A 171 13.17 0.99 2.81
N LYS A 172 14.24 0.20 2.91
CA LYS A 172 15.38 0.33 1.98
C LYS A 172 15.06 -0.39 0.67
N PHE A 173 15.47 0.18 -0.48
CA PHE A 173 15.29 -0.48 -1.79
C PHE A 173 16.06 -1.81 -1.94
N SER A 174 16.99 -2.10 -1.04
CA SER A 174 17.66 -3.40 -0.94
C SER A 174 16.76 -4.50 -0.35
N GLN A 175 15.72 -4.13 0.41
CA GLN A 175 14.74 -5.04 1.02
C GLN A 175 13.66 -5.41 0.00
N LYS A 176 14.00 -6.32 -0.92
CA LYS A 176 13.17 -6.61 -2.09
C LYS A 176 11.80 -7.20 -1.75
N ASN A 177 11.68 -7.97 -0.67
CA ASN A 177 10.40 -8.54 -0.27
C ASN A 177 9.43 -7.48 0.25
N GLU A 178 9.95 -6.49 0.96
CA GLU A 178 9.22 -5.36 1.53
C GLU A 178 8.81 -4.37 0.43
N ILE A 179 9.66 -4.14 -0.56
CA ILE A 179 9.27 -3.37 -1.77
C ILE A 179 8.14 -4.10 -2.53
N CYS A 180 8.27 -5.41 -2.75
CA CYS A 180 7.21 -6.18 -3.39
C CYS A 180 5.91 -6.18 -2.57
N PHE A 181 6.01 -6.21 -1.24
CA PHE A 181 4.86 -6.07 -0.35
C PHE A 181 4.12 -4.75 -0.60
N LEU A 182 4.81 -3.62 -0.70
CA LEU A 182 4.19 -2.31 -1.00
C LEU A 182 3.42 -2.30 -2.34
N GLU A 183 3.95 -2.96 -3.36
CA GLU A 183 3.28 -3.10 -4.66
C GLU A 183 1.98 -3.92 -4.55
N LYS A 184 1.99 -4.95 -3.68
CA LYS A 184 0.79 -5.74 -3.40
C LYS A 184 -0.25 -4.95 -2.62
N VAL A 185 0.16 -4.16 -1.62
CA VAL A 185 -0.77 -3.27 -0.90
C VAL A 185 -1.41 -2.26 -1.86
N GLU A 186 -0.61 -1.63 -2.74
CA GLU A 186 -1.14 -0.74 -3.77
C GLU A 186 -2.18 -1.43 -4.65
N SER A 187 -1.93 -2.67 -5.06
CA SER A 187 -2.88 -3.44 -5.87
C SER A 187 -4.20 -3.70 -5.15
N VAL A 188 -4.18 -3.96 -3.84
CA VAL A 188 -5.39 -4.12 -3.03
C VAL A 188 -6.20 -2.83 -3.01
N PHE A 189 -5.55 -1.70 -2.72
CA PHE A 189 -6.22 -0.39 -2.69
C PHE A 189 -6.78 -0.02 -4.07
N GLU A 190 -6.04 -0.29 -5.14
CA GLU A 190 -6.50 -0.08 -6.51
C GLU A 190 -7.70 -0.94 -6.90
N SER A 191 -8.00 -2.02 -6.16
CA SER A 191 -9.20 -2.83 -6.37
C SER A 191 -10.42 -2.37 -5.55
N MET A 192 -10.22 -1.49 -4.55
CA MET A 192 -11.28 -1.08 -3.63
C MET A 192 -12.41 -0.33 -4.34
N ASN A 193 -13.64 -0.70 -3.99
CA ASN A 193 -14.87 -0.01 -4.35
C ASN A 193 -15.87 -0.05 -3.18
N ILE A 194 -16.82 0.89 -3.16
CA ILE A 194 -17.91 0.88 -2.17
C ILE A 194 -18.96 -0.16 -2.57
N ASN A 195 -19.31 -1.05 -1.64
CA ASN A 195 -20.39 -2.01 -1.82
C ASN A 195 -21.74 -1.39 -1.41
N TRP A 196 -22.78 -1.57 -2.23
CA TRP A 196 -24.12 -0.99 -2.06
C TRP A 196 -25.15 -2.03 -1.62
#